data_AF-A0A4P5YPW1-F1
#
_entry.id   AF-A0A4P5YPW1-F1
#
_cell.length_a   1.000
_cell.length_b   1.000
_cell.length_c   1.000
_cell.angle_alpha   90.00
_cell.angle_beta   90.00
_cell.angle_gamma   90.00
#
_symmetry.space_group_name_H-M   'P 1'
#
loop_
_entity.id
_entity.type
_entity.pdbx_description
1 polymer ?
#
loop_
_entity_poly.entity_id
_entity_poly.type
_entity_poly.pdbx_seq_one_letter_code
_entity_poly.pdbx_strand_id
1 'polypeptide(L)'
;MNRLLSSLLLVALNGLGCAGDFTPTATPLSRLQTVWRSDLSKREAFKPHNGRLAQQLFERERVLVRESTGQEAFALIDGSLRPSERALVLLGDLQQLRQQPRLTEIYHPGTMEFSGFSAYLAPDGKLLFLWIMPAE
;
A
#
# COMPACT_ATOMS: atom_id res chain seq x y z
N MET A 1 -51.69 -1.27 -36.31
CA MET A 1 -51.83 -0.69 -34.96
C MET A 1 -51.93 -1.82 -33.96
N ASN A 2 -50.99 -1.84 -33.01
CA ASN A 2 -50.85 -2.63 -31.76
C ASN A 2 -52.17 -3.22 -31.21
N ARG A 3 -52.21 -4.41 -30.59
CA ARG A 3 -51.42 -4.84 -29.41
C ARG A 3 -51.36 -6.37 -29.30
N LEU A 4 -50.18 -6.87 -28.98
CA LEU A 4 -49.88 -8.25 -28.59
C LEU A 4 -50.46 -8.54 -27.19
N LEU A 5 -51.08 -9.70 -27.02
CA LEU A 5 -51.53 -10.23 -25.74
C LEU A 5 -50.61 -11.39 -25.31
N SER A 6 -50.05 -11.19 -24.13
CA SER A 6 -49.21 -12.03 -23.28
C SER A 6 -49.51 -13.53 -23.29
N SER A 7 -48.45 -14.34 -23.23
CA SER A 7 -48.22 -15.35 -22.19
C SER A 7 -46.93 -16.12 -22.49
N LEU A 8 -45.81 -15.71 -21.90
CA LEU A 8 -44.63 -16.56 -21.78
C LEU A 8 -44.34 -16.71 -20.28
N LEU A 9 -44.78 -17.86 -19.77
CA LEU A 9 -44.32 -18.48 -18.54
C LEU A 9 -42.81 -18.71 -18.70
N LEU A 10 -41.97 -18.02 -17.92
CA LEU A 10 -40.61 -18.49 -17.64
C LEU A 10 -40.39 -18.54 -16.13
N VAL A 11 -40.65 -19.74 -15.62
CA VAL A 11 -39.82 -20.51 -14.65
C VAL A 11 -38.98 -19.65 -13.70
N ALA A 12 -39.48 -19.56 -12.47
CA ALA A 12 -38.68 -19.26 -11.29
C ALA A 12 -37.58 -20.32 -11.13
N LEU A 13 -36.38 -20.02 -11.60
CA LEU A 13 -35.17 -20.70 -11.16
C LEU A 13 -34.65 -19.98 -9.92
N ASN A 14 -34.99 -20.56 -8.78
CA ASN A 14 -34.29 -20.42 -7.52
C ASN A 14 -32.80 -20.74 -7.74
N GLY A 15 -32.04 -19.71 -8.10
CA GLY A 15 -30.60 -19.67 -7.95
C GLY A 15 -30.29 -18.80 -6.75
N LEU A 16 -30.26 -19.40 -5.56
CA LEU A 16 -29.47 -18.94 -4.42
C LEU A 16 -27.99 -18.90 -4.85
N GLY A 17 -27.65 -17.93 -5.69
CA GLY A 17 -26.29 -17.43 -5.77
C GLY A 17 -26.17 -16.50 -4.58
N CYS A 18 -25.59 -17.00 -3.49
CA CYS A 18 -24.97 -16.12 -2.51
C CYS A 18 -24.17 -15.10 -3.33
N ALA A 19 -24.63 -13.86 -3.37
CA ALA A 19 -23.76 -12.74 -3.61
C ALA A 19 -22.79 -12.80 -2.43
N GLY A 20 -21.76 -13.64 -2.56
CA GLY A 20 -20.60 -13.57 -1.70
C GLY A 20 -20.19 -12.12 -1.82
N ASP A 21 -20.29 -11.40 -0.71
CA ASP A 21 -19.85 -10.03 -0.59
C ASP A 21 -18.50 -9.96 -1.29
N PHE A 22 -18.48 -9.40 -2.49
CA PHE A 22 -17.27 -9.09 -3.20
C PHE A 22 -16.73 -7.86 -2.48
N THR A 23 -16.31 -8.01 -1.23
CA THR A 23 -15.41 -7.07 -0.61
C THR A 23 -14.20 -7.07 -1.53
N PRO A 24 -13.92 -5.96 -2.26
CA PRO A 24 -12.69 -5.88 -3.02
C PRO A 24 -11.59 -6.12 -2.01
N THR A 25 -10.84 -7.21 -2.14
CA THR A 25 -9.69 -7.47 -1.30
C THR A 25 -8.86 -6.19 -1.28
N ALA A 26 -8.77 -5.55 -0.12
CA ALA A 26 -8.17 -4.21 -0.01
C ALA A 26 -6.81 -4.20 -0.72
N THR A 27 -6.64 -3.29 -1.68
CA THR A 27 -5.38 -3.17 -2.43
C THR A 27 -4.23 -2.85 -1.47
N PRO A 28 -2.98 -3.18 -1.82
CA PRO A 28 -1.82 -2.84 -0.99
C PRO A 28 -1.83 -1.37 -0.53
N LEU A 29 -2.10 -0.45 -1.46
CA LEU A 29 -2.20 0.97 -1.16
C LEU A 29 -3.35 1.29 -0.20
N SER A 30 -4.54 0.72 -0.38
CA SER A 30 -5.66 1.01 0.52
C SER A 30 -5.44 0.45 1.93
N ARG A 31 -4.72 -0.67 2.06
CA ARG A 31 -4.27 -1.19 3.37
C ARG A 31 -3.30 -0.23 4.04
N LEU A 32 -2.28 0.24 3.33
CA LEU A 32 -1.32 1.21 3.87
C LEU A 32 -2.01 2.52 4.29
N GLN A 33 -2.92 3.04 3.46
CA GLN A 33 -3.72 4.23 3.79
C GLN A 33 -4.61 4.01 5.02
N THR A 34 -5.11 2.79 5.23
CA THR A 34 -5.91 2.44 6.42
C THR A 34 -5.04 2.42 7.67
N VAL A 35 -3.89 1.71 7.62
CA VAL A 35 -2.90 1.65 8.71
C VAL A 35 -2.36 3.04 9.06
N TRP A 36 -2.16 3.90 8.05
CA TRP A 36 -1.76 5.29 8.25
C TRP A 36 -2.76 6.07 9.12
N ARG A 37 -4.05 6.03 8.74
CA ARG A 37 -5.11 6.77 9.44
C ARG A 37 -5.39 6.22 10.83
N SER A 38 -5.37 4.89 10.98
CA SER A 38 -5.72 4.26 12.26
C SER A 38 -4.61 4.38 13.28
N ASP A 39 -3.34 4.34 12.86
CA ASP A 39 -2.18 4.16 13.73
C ASP A 39 -1.01 5.11 13.39
N LEU A 40 -0.35 4.94 12.23
CA LEU A 40 0.97 5.58 12.00
C LEU A 40 0.95 7.10 12.11
N SER A 41 -0.11 7.77 11.62
CA SER A 41 -0.26 9.23 11.69
C SER A 41 -0.32 9.79 13.11
N LYS A 42 -0.52 8.95 14.13
CA LYS A 42 -0.60 9.33 15.54
C LYS A 42 0.71 9.10 16.29
N ARG A 43 1.68 8.41 15.70
CA ARG A 43 2.95 8.05 16.34
C ARG A 43 3.94 9.23 16.28
N GLU A 44 4.68 9.45 17.37
CA GLU A 44 5.67 10.54 17.48
C GLU A 44 6.71 10.53 16.35
N ALA A 45 7.23 9.35 15.98
CA ALA A 45 8.22 9.18 14.92
C ALA A 45 7.76 9.74 13.56
N PHE A 46 6.45 9.83 13.34
CA PHE A 46 5.87 10.29 12.08
C PHE A 46 5.51 11.77 12.09
N LYS A 47 5.48 12.44 13.25
CA LYS A 47 5.10 13.87 13.35
C LYS A 47 5.89 14.78 12.41
N PRO A 48 7.23 14.65 12.24
CA PRO A 48 7.98 15.49 11.33
C PRO A 48 7.59 15.32 9.85
N HIS A 49 7.04 14.16 9.49
CA HIS A 49 6.74 13.78 8.11
C HIS A 49 5.24 13.68 7.81
N ASN A 50 4.37 13.86 8.82
CA ASN A 50 2.96 13.49 8.78
C ASN A 50 2.20 14.14 7.62
N GLY A 51 2.28 15.47 7.49
CA GLY A 51 1.59 16.19 6.41
C GLY A 51 2.02 15.73 5.01
N ARG A 52 3.33 15.54 4.81
CA ARG A 52 3.90 15.13 3.51
C ARG A 52 3.56 13.68 3.18
N LEU A 53 3.75 12.76 4.12
CA LEU A 53 3.39 11.36 3.93
C LEU A 53 1.89 11.20 3.69
N ALA A 54 1.05 11.93 4.44
CA ALA A 54 -0.39 11.93 4.22
C ALA A 54 -0.70 12.36 2.79
N GLN A 55 -0.14 13.49 2.32
CA GLN A 55 -0.34 13.95 0.94
C GLN A 55 0.10 12.87 -0.08
N GLN A 56 1.34 12.39 0.00
CA GLN A 56 1.92 11.43 -0.95
C GLN A 56 1.15 10.10 -0.99
N LEU A 57 0.68 9.60 0.16
CA LEU A 57 -0.13 8.38 0.23
C LEU A 57 -1.44 8.49 -0.55
N PHE A 58 -1.96 9.70 -0.77
CA PHE A 58 -3.22 9.94 -1.50
C PHE A 58 -3.02 10.42 -2.94
N GLU A 59 -1.77 10.66 -3.39
CA GLU A 59 -1.41 10.96 -4.78
C GLU A 59 -1.39 9.67 -5.64
N ARG A 60 -2.56 9.05 -5.84
CA ARG A 60 -2.68 7.71 -6.45
C ARG A 60 -1.94 7.54 -7.77
N GLU A 61 -1.95 8.54 -8.64
CA GLU A 61 -1.31 8.51 -9.96
C GLU A 61 0.23 8.43 -9.90
N ARG A 62 0.82 8.71 -8.73
CA ARG A 62 2.27 8.75 -8.51
C ARG A 62 2.76 7.63 -7.61
N VAL A 63 1.83 6.92 -6.96
CA VAL A 63 2.16 5.76 -6.15
C VAL A 63 2.23 4.53 -7.03
N LEU A 64 3.40 3.89 -7.04
CA LEU A 64 3.63 2.64 -7.73
C LEU A 64 3.56 1.48 -6.73
N VAL A 65 2.99 0.37 -7.17
CA VAL A 65 2.94 -0.87 -6.40
C VAL A 65 3.62 -1.96 -7.22
N ARG A 66 4.61 -2.64 -6.62
CA ARG A 66 5.34 -3.72 -7.28
C ARG A 66 5.72 -4.82 -6.30
N GLU A 67 5.89 -6.03 -6.81
CA GLU A 67 6.47 -7.12 -6.04
C GLU A 67 7.98 -6.93 -5.93
N SER A 68 8.55 -7.33 -4.80
CA SER A 68 10.00 -7.30 -4.52
C SER A 68 10.37 -8.40 -3.52
N THR A 69 11.66 -8.50 -3.20
CA THR A 69 12.18 -9.37 -2.14
C THR A 69 12.85 -8.54 -1.05
N GLY A 70 13.00 -9.14 0.14
CA GLY A 70 13.74 -8.54 1.24
C GLY A 70 15.18 -8.21 0.88
N GLN A 71 15.83 -9.07 0.08
CA GLN A 71 17.22 -8.87 -0.34
C GLN A 71 17.37 -7.68 -1.30
N GLU A 72 16.43 -7.48 -2.22
CA GLU A 72 16.38 -6.31 -3.12
C GLU A 72 16.14 -5.02 -2.32
N ALA A 73 15.11 -5.02 -1.46
CA ALA A 73 14.79 -3.87 -0.63
C ALA A 73 15.96 -3.50 0.29
N PHE A 74 16.58 -4.49 0.94
CA PHE A 74 17.76 -4.28 1.78
C PHE A 74 18.91 -3.64 0.99
N ALA A 75 19.25 -4.19 -0.19
CA ALA A 75 20.35 -3.66 -0.99
C ALA A 75 20.11 -2.21 -1.44
N LEU A 76 18.87 -1.88 -1.84
CA LEU A 76 18.48 -0.52 -2.18
C LEU A 76 18.63 0.42 -0.98
N ILE A 77 18.05 0.06 0.17
CA ILE A 77 18.02 0.93 1.35
C ILE A 77 19.41 1.08 1.97
N ASP A 78 20.16 0.00 2.13
CA ASP A 78 21.51 0.02 2.72
C ASP A 78 22.50 0.83 1.85
N GLY A 79 22.36 0.74 0.52
CA GLY A 79 23.14 1.57 -0.41
C GLY A 79 22.73 3.06 -0.41
N SER A 80 21.49 3.36 -0.01
CA SER A 80 20.95 4.72 -0.03
C SER A 80 21.14 5.46 1.30
N LEU A 81 21.12 4.74 2.43
CA LEU A 81 21.17 5.34 3.75
C LEU A 81 22.61 5.51 4.25
N ARG A 82 23.04 6.75 4.41
CA ARG A 82 24.23 7.06 5.20
C ARG A 82 23.97 6.75 6.69
N PRO A 83 24.99 6.50 7.51
CA PRO A 83 24.81 6.23 8.94
C PRO A 83 24.00 7.30 9.70
N SER A 84 24.12 8.58 9.31
CA SER A 84 23.36 9.70 9.89
C SER A 84 21.89 9.72 9.47
N GLU A 85 21.52 9.01 8.41
CA GLU A 85 20.19 9.05 7.80
C GLU A 85 19.29 7.92 8.30
N ARG A 86 19.76 7.11 9.27
CA ARG A 86 18.96 6.03 9.88
C ARG A 86 17.64 6.53 10.47
N ALA A 87 17.56 7.80 10.87
CA ALA A 87 16.31 8.44 11.33
C ALA A 87 15.21 8.50 10.25
N LEU A 88 15.55 8.32 8.97
CA LEU A 88 14.58 8.23 7.88
C LEU A 88 13.82 6.90 7.84
N VAL A 89 14.28 5.88 8.58
CA VAL A 89 13.52 4.66 8.82
C VAL A 89 12.48 4.93 9.90
N LEU A 90 11.22 4.98 9.51
CA LEU A 90 10.10 5.33 10.39
C LEU A 90 9.45 4.12 11.04
N LEU A 91 9.62 2.94 10.43
CA LEU A 91 9.10 1.67 10.93
C LEU A 91 9.96 0.51 10.44
N GLY A 92 10.12 -0.48 11.31
CA GLY A 92 10.69 -1.78 10.95
C GLY A 92 12.19 -1.87 11.19
N ASP A 93 12.71 -3.08 11.01
CA ASP A 93 14.13 -3.39 11.11
C ASP A 93 14.65 -3.88 9.75
N LEU A 94 15.83 -3.41 9.34
CA LEU A 94 16.41 -3.73 8.04
C LEU A 94 16.83 -5.20 7.92
N GLN A 95 17.30 -5.82 9.01
CA GLN A 95 17.67 -7.24 8.98
C GLN A 95 16.43 -8.12 8.89
N GLN A 96 15.34 -7.76 9.58
CA GLN A 96 14.07 -8.45 9.45
C GLN A 96 13.49 -8.31 8.03
N LEU A 97 13.58 -7.12 7.44
CA LEU A 97 13.16 -6.88 6.05
C LEU A 97 13.94 -7.76 5.09
N ARG A 98 15.27 -7.85 5.25
CA ARG A 98 16.16 -8.66 4.40
C ARG A 98 15.76 -10.13 4.32
N GLN A 99 15.24 -10.67 5.41
CA GLN A 99 14.84 -12.09 5.51
C GLN A 99 13.53 -12.41 4.79
N GLN A 100 12.81 -11.41 4.27
CA GLN A 100 11.51 -11.63 3.65
C GLN A 100 11.67 -12.20 2.23
N PRO A 101 11.14 -13.39 1.92
CA PRO A 101 11.29 -13.98 0.60
C PRO A 101 10.44 -13.27 -0.46
N ARG A 102 9.36 -12.61 -0.04
CA ARG A 102 8.42 -11.88 -0.89
C ARG A 102 7.85 -10.69 -0.14
N LEU A 103 7.74 -9.58 -0.85
CA LEU A 103 7.22 -8.32 -0.36
C LEU A 103 6.41 -7.64 -1.47
N THR A 104 5.45 -6.83 -1.07
CA THR A 104 4.87 -5.81 -1.96
C THR A 104 5.41 -4.45 -1.54
N GLU A 105 6.11 -3.78 -2.44
CA GLU A 105 6.55 -2.40 -2.27
C GLU A 105 5.47 -1.44 -2.75
N ILE A 106 5.21 -0.42 -1.93
CA ILE A 106 4.41 0.75 -2.26
C ILE A 106 5.37 1.94 -2.22
N TYR A 107 5.60 2.53 -3.38
CA TYR A 107 6.63 3.54 -3.60
C TYR A 107 6.00 4.82 -4.10
N HIS A 108 6.47 5.95 -3.57
CA HIS A 108 6.20 7.27 -4.13
C HIS A 108 7.54 7.98 -4.37
N PRO A 109 7.84 8.45 -5.60
CA PRO A 109 9.15 8.97 -5.96
C PRO A 109 9.55 10.26 -5.26
N GLY A 110 8.59 11.01 -4.72
CA GLY A 110 8.81 12.37 -4.23
C GLY A 110 8.74 13.38 -5.38
N THR A 111 9.24 14.58 -5.17
CA THR A 111 9.37 15.65 -6.18
C THR A 111 10.79 16.22 -6.11
N MET A 112 11.12 17.17 -6.98
CA MET A 112 12.41 17.89 -6.88
C MET A 112 12.59 18.60 -5.53
N GLU A 113 11.50 18.94 -4.85
CA GLU A 113 11.53 19.69 -3.59
C GLU A 113 11.35 18.79 -2.35
N PHE A 114 10.86 17.57 -2.54
CA PHE A 114 10.44 16.70 -1.44
C PHE A 114 10.82 15.24 -1.67
N SER A 115 11.53 14.68 -0.69
CA SER A 115 11.76 13.24 -0.56
C SER A 115 10.48 12.41 -0.72
N GLY A 116 10.60 11.28 -1.43
CA GLY A 116 9.58 10.25 -1.51
C GLY A 116 9.59 9.29 -0.33
N PHE A 117 8.82 8.21 -0.43
CA PHE A 117 8.82 7.11 0.53
C PHE A 117 8.77 5.75 -0.16
N SER A 118 9.21 4.71 0.55
CA SER A 118 8.91 3.32 0.24
C SER A 118 8.38 2.58 1.47
N ALA A 119 7.32 1.82 1.27
CA ALA A 119 6.68 0.98 2.28
C ALA A 119 6.66 -0.47 1.78
N TYR A 120 6.97 -1.42 2.66
CA TYR A 120 7.02 -2.83 2.31
C TYR A 120 6.00 -3.62 3.14
N LEU A 121 5.08 -4.28 2.44
CA LEU A 121 4.10 -5.18 3.01
C LEU A 121 4.56 -6.64 2.86
N ALA A 122 4.31 -7.45 3.88
CA ALA A 122 4.35 -8.91 3.79
C ALA A 122 3.22 -9.44 2.89
N PRO A 123 3.27 -10.73 2.46
CA PRO A 123 2.21 -11.32 1.63
C PRO A 123 0.81 -11.33 2.27
N ASP A 124 0.74 -11.34 3.61
CA ASP A 124 -0.52 -11.21 4.36
C ASP A 124 -1.04 -9.74 4.39
N GLY A 125 -0.26 -8.80 3.87
CA GLY A 125 -0.52 -7.37 3.82
C GLY A 125 -0.14 -6.61 5.09
N LYS A 126 0.57 -7.23 6.03
CA LYS A 126 1.12 -6.55 7.19
C LYS A 126 2.24 -5.60 6.76
N LEU A 127 2.20 -4.35 7.21
CA LEU A 127 3.31 -3.42 7.03
C LEU A 127 4.51 -3.84 7.87
N LEU A 128 5.63 -4.11 7.21
CA LEU A 128 6.87 -4.52 7.85
C LEU A 128 7.88 -3.37 7.98
N PHE A 129 7.95 -2.51 6.97
CA PHE A 129 8.97 -1.47 6.89
C PHE A 129 8.45 -0.23 6.17
N LEU A 130 8.85 0.94 6.64
CA LEU A 130 8.52 2.23 6.01
C LEU A 130 9.66 3.21 6.25
N TRP A 131 10.13 3.84 5.17
CA TRP A 131 11.19 4.83 5.22
C TRP A 131 10.95 5.99 4.26
N ILE A 132 11.51 7.13 4.60
CA ILE A 132 11.63 8.29 3.71
C ILE A 132 12.91 8.12 2.89
N MET A 133 12.81 8.26 1.58
CA MET A 133 13.99 8.19 0.72
C MET A 133 14.78 9.49 0.85
N PRO A 134 16.12 9.45 1.03
CA PRO A 134 16.95 10.64 0.94
C PRO A 134 16.63 11.42 -0.35
N ALA A 135 16.56 12.75 -0.25
CA ALA A 135 16.55 13.56 -1.46
C ALA A 135 17.93 13.45 -2.12
N GLU A 136 17.96 13.35 -3.44
CA GLU A 136 19.22 13.41 -4.21
C GLU A 136 19.91 14.76 -4.08
#